data_AF-Q5J1C4-F1
#
_entry.id   AF-Q5J1C4-F1
#
_cell.length_a   1.000
_cell.length_b   1.000
_cell.length_c   1.000
_cell.angle_alpha   90.00
_cell.angle_beta   90.00
_cell.angle_gamma   90.00
#
_symmetry.space_group_name_H-M   'P 1'
#
loop_
_entity.id
_entity.type
_entity.pdbx_description
1 polymer ?
#
loop_
_entity_poly.entity_id
_entity_poly.type
_entity_poly.pdbx_seq_one_letter_code
_entity_poly.pdbx_strand_id
1 'polypeptide(L)'
;WVMTDNSNVGALRLASDGSVDFQQPAEAGRFKVLMVDTLAGSGLFRMNVFADLGLSDKLVVMRDASGQHRLWVRNSGSEPASANTMLLVQTPRGSAATFTLANKDGKVDIGTYRYRLAANGNGQWSLVGAKAPPAPKPAPQPGPQPGPQPPQPPQPPQPPQRQPEAPAPQPPAGRELSAAA
;
A
#
# COMPACT_ATOMS: atom_id res chain seq x y z
N TRP A 1 -15.95 1.86 20.65
CA TRP A 1 -15.68 2.32 22.02
C TRP A 1 -14.58 3.36 21.99
N VAL A 2 -14.83 4.56 22.52
CA VAL A 2 -13.78 5.56 22.76
C VAL A 2 -13.23 5.36 24.17
N MET A 3 -11.96 4.99 24.28
CA MET A 3 -11.28 4.69 25.53
C MET A 3 -10.54 5.93 26.04
N THR A 4 -10.97 6.45 27.18
CA THR A 4 -10.51 7.74 27.73
C THR A 4 -9.39 7.61 28.76
N ASP A 5 -9.21 6.43 29.36
CA ASP A 5 -8.14 6.12 30.32
C ASP A 5 -7.71 4.65 30.18
N ASN A 6 -6.67 4.25 30.90
CA ASN A 6 -6.24 2.87 31.04
C ASN A 6 -7.42 1.97 31.37
N SER A 7 -7.53 0.83 30.69
CA SER A 7 -8.69 -0.04 30.80
C SER A 7 -8.29 -1.50 30.85
N ASN A 8 -9.09 -2.28 31.58
CA ASN A 8 -8.97 -3.74 31.66
C ASN A 8 -10.28 -4.34 31.16
N VAL A 9 -10.20 -5.31 30.26
CA VAL A 9 -11.35 -6.05 29.74
C VAL A 9 -11.05 -7.54 29.85
N GLY A 10 -12.04 -8.37 30.16
CA GLY A 10 -11.87 -9.82 30.09
C GLY A 10 -11.71 -10.28 28.63
N ALA A 11 -12.81 -10.71 28.02
CA ALA A 11 -12.82 -11.09 26.61
C ALA A 11 -13.24 -9.90 25.72
N LEU A 12 -12.36 -9.49 24.81
CA LEU A 12 -12.67 -8.49 23.77
C LEU A 12 -12.87 -9.18 22.42
N ARG A 13 -14.07 -9.05 21.86
CA ARG A 13 -14.39 -9.50 20.49
C ARG A 13 -14.77 -8.32 19.62
N LEU A 14 -14.16 -8.22 18.45
CA LEU A 14 -14.49 -7.20 17.45
C LEU A 14 -15.03 -7.87 16.18
N ALA A 15 -16.01 -7.24 15.55
CA ALA A 15 -16.59 -7.65 14.28
C ALA A 15 -17.15 -6.42 13.54
N SER A 16 -17.44 -6.56 12.25
CA SER A 16 -18.15 -5.55 11.44
C SER A 16 -17.56 -4.13 11.57
N ASP A 17 -16.24 -4.01 11.40
CA ASP A 17 -15.49 -2.75 11.57
C ASP A 17 -15.53 -2.13 12.99
N GLY A 18 -15.94 -2.91 13.99
CA GLY A 18 -15.89 -2.54 15.39
C GLY A 18 -14.51 -2.02 15.78
N SER A 19 -14.49 -0.89 16.48
CA SER A 19 -13.24 -0.20 16.81
C SER A 19 -13.13 0.21 18.27
N VAL A 20 -11.90 0.13 18.77
CA VAL A 20 -11.45 0.80 19.99
C VAL A 20 -10.65 2.02 19.57
N ASP A 21 -11.09 3.21 19.97
CA ASP A 21 -10.38 4.47 19.73
C ASP A 21 -9.76 4.94 21.03
N PHE A 22 -8.44 4.90 21.13
CA PHE A 22 -7.72 5.50 22.23
C PHE A 22 -7.84 7.01 22.06
N GLN A 23 -8.63 7.65 22.91
CA GLN A 23 -8.88 9.08 22.82
C GLN A 23 -7.55 9.84 22.82
N GLN A 24 -7.37 10.76 21.88
CA GLN A 24 -6.18 11.62 21.89
C GLN A 24 -6.16 12.43 23.20
N PRO A 25 -5.09 12.35 24.01
CA PRO A 25 -5.01 13.14 25.23
C PRO A 25 -4.81 14.62 24.90
N ALA A 26 -5.25 15.50 25.81
CA ALA A 26 -4.97 16.93 25.71
C ALA A 26 -3.48 17.25 25.96
N GLU A 27 -2.81 16.44 26.78
CA GLU A 27 -1.40 16.58 27.12
C GLU A 27 -0.54 15.57 26.33
N ALA A 28 0.55 16.05 25.73
CA ALA A 28 1.48 15.21 25.01
C ALA A 28 2.17 14.20 25.97
N GLY A 29 2.44 13.00 25.47
CA GLY A 29 3.11 11.94 26.22
C GLY A 29 2.21 11.12 27.13
N ARG A 30 0.94 11.51 27.32
CA ARG A 30 -0.03 10.75 28.14
C ARG A 30 -0.62 9.57 27.36
N PHE A 31 0.19 8.53 27.19
CA PHE A 31 -0.24 7.27 26.57
C PHE A 31 -1.16 6.45 27.51
N LYS A 32 -1.95 5.57 26.91
CA LYS A 32 -2.87 4.66 27.58
C LYS A 32 -2.58 3.20 27.25
N VAL A 33 -2.95 2.31 28.15
CA VAL A 33 -2.85 0.87 28.00
C VAL A 33 -4.24 0.25 28.09
N LEU A 34 -4.59 -0.55 27.07
CA LEU A 34 -5.70 -1.49 27.13
C LEU A 34 -5.15 -2.88 27.41
N MET A 35 -5.47 -3.42 28.58
CA MET A 35 -5.22 -4.82 28.92
C MET A 35 -6.47 -5.64 28.64
N VAL A 36 -6.31 -6.75 27.92
CA VAL A 36 -7.38 -7.72 27.68
C VAL A 36 -6.91 -9.13 28.05
N ASP A 37 -7.80 -9.96 28.60
CA ASP A 37 -7.47 -11.39 28.78
C ASP A 37 -7.40 -12.08 27.43
N THR A 38 -8.46 -11.95 26.62
CA THR A 38 -8.53 -12.55 25.28
C THR A 38 -8.97 -11.56 24.22
N LEU A 39 -8.42 -11.71 23.01
CA LEU A 39 -8.76 -10.93 21.84
C LEU A 39 -9.17 -11.86 20.68
N ALA A 40 -10.31 -11.59 20.07
CA ALA A 40 -10.80 -12.38 18.94
C ALA A 40 -11.50 -11.53 17.86
N GLY A 41 -11.56 -12.07 16.65
CA GLY A 41 -12.37 -11.55 15.54
C GLY A 41 -11.60 -10.62 14.61
N SER A 42 -12.25 -9.54 14.16
CA SER A 42 -11.63 -8.54 13.30
C SER A 42 -12.13 -7.14 13.63
N GLY A 43 -11.20 -6.20 13.77
CA GLY A 43 -11.53 -4.83 14.15
C GLY A 43 -10.35 -3.87 14.06
N LEU A 44 -10.60 -2.63 14.46
CA LEU A 44 -9.67 -1.52 14.34
C LEU A 44 -9.31 -0.95 15.72
N PHE A 45 -8.02 -0.76 15.95
CA PHE A 45 -7.52 0.01 17.09
C PHE A 45 -6.95 1.32 16.58
N ARG A 46 -7.54 2.46 16.98
CA ARG A 46 -6.95 3.78 16.74
C ARG A 46 -6.07 4.13 17.94
N MET A 47 -4.79 4.34 17.72
CA MET A 47 -3.76 4.46 18.77
C MET A 47 -2.96 5.74 18.60
N ASN A 48 -2.62 6.41 19.70
CA ASN A 48 -1.80 7.62 19.69
C ASN A 48 -0.31 7.26 19.80
N VAL A 49 0.50 8.03 19.09
CA VAL A 49 1.97 7.96 19.12
C VAL A 49 2.54 9.35 19.36
N PHE A 50 3.52 9.44 20.26
CA PHE A 50 4.31 10.63 20.56
C PHE A 50 5.76 10.36 20.13
N ALA A 51 6.03 10.55 18.84
CA ALA A 51 7.27 10.11 18.22
C ALA A 51 8.49 10.82 18.82
N ASP A 52 8.40 12.12 19.09
CA ASP A 52 9.43 12.91 19.79
C ASP A 52 9.81 12.35 21.16
N LEU A 53 8.86 11.74 21.87
CA LEU A 53 9.09 11.13 23.18
C LEU A 53 9.39 9.63 23.11
N GLY A 54 9.25 9.00 21.93
CA GLY A 54 9.34 7.55 21.78
C GLY A 54 8.26 6.78 22.55
N LEU A 55 7.09 7.40 22.75
CA LEU A 55 5.97 6.83 23.51
C LEU A 55 4.78 6.51 22.60
N SER A 56 3.99 5.51 22.99
CA SER A 56 2.78 5.13 22.28
C SER A 56 1.75 4.52 23.22
N ASP A 57 0.49 4.60 22.83
CA ASP A 57 -0.55 3.74 23.40
C ASP A 57 -0.19 2.26 23.20
N LYS A 58 -0.74 1.40 24.05
CA LYS A 58 -0.48 -0.04 24.03
C LYS A 58 -1.74 -0.89 24.16
N LEU A 59 -1.81 -1.95 23.38
CA LEU A 59 -2.72 -3.07 23.56
C LEU A 59 -1.93 -4.27 24.09
N VAL A 60 -2.33 -4.80 25.24
CA VAL A 60 -1.72 -5.96 25.87
C VAL A 60 -2.77 -7.06 25.98
N VAL A 61 -2.50 -8.21 25.36
CA VAL A 61 -3.33 -9.42 25.43
C VAL A 61 -2.63 -10.42 26.34
N MET A 62 -3.30 -10.83 27.42
CA MET A 62 -2.67 -11.60 28.50
C MET A 62 -2.68 -13.11 28.27
N ARG A 63 -3.77 -13.68 27.72
CA ARG A 63 -3.97 -15.13 27.64
C ARG A 63 -4.00 -15.68 26.23
N ASP A 64 -4.86 -15.15 25.37
CA ASP A 64 -5.00 -15.64 23.99
C ASP A 64 -5.39 -14.52 23.02
N ALA A 65 -4.80 -14.53 21.84
CA ALA A 65 -5.14 -13.58 20.78
C ALA A 65 -5.25 -14.33 19.44
N SER A 66 -6.35 -14.10 18.74
CA SER A 66 -6.63 -14.67 17.42
C SER A 66 -7.36 -13.67 16.52
N GLY A 67 -7.25 -13.86 15.20
CA GLY A 67 -7.98 -13.07 14.22
C GLY A 67 -7.13 -12.02 13.49
N GLN A 68 -7.81 -11.14 12.76
CA GLN A 68 -7.17 -10.16 11.88
C GLN A 68 -7.56 -8.75 12.29
N HIS A 69 -6.61 -8.01 12.84
CA HIS A 69 -6.84 -6.67 13.35
C HIS A 69 -6.06 -5.62 12.56
N ARG A 70 -6.54 -4.40 12.65
CA ARG A 70 -5.93 -3.23 12.03
C ARG A 70 -5.54 -2.24 13.12
N LEU A 71 -4.40 -1.60 12.94
CA LEU A 71 -3.92 -0.50 13.78
C LEU A 71 -3.93 0.77 12.94
N TRP A 72 -4.61 1.81 13.39
CA TRP A 72 -4.49 3.14 12.79
C TRP A 72 -3.81 4.06 13.78
N VAL A 73 -2.68 4.63 13.37
CA VAL A 73 -1.84 5.44 14.25
C VAL A 73 -2.12 6.92 14.02
N ARG A 74 -2.41 7.63 15.11
CA ARG A 74 -2.49 9.09 15.18
C ARG A 74 -1.15 9.64 15.61
N ASN A 75 -0.55 10.53 14.81
CA ASN A 75 0.55 11.35 15.32
C ASN A 75 -0.03 12.35 16.32
N SER A 76 0.30 12.19 17.61
CA SER A 76 -0.18 13.04 18.71
C SER A 76 0.95 13.77 19.42
N GLY A 77 2.18 13.64 18.93
CA GLY A 77 3.36 14.37 19.37
C GLY A 77 3.97 15.18 18.23
N SER A 78 5.27 15.47 18.38
CA SER A 78 6.05 16.23 17.40
C SER A 78 6.97 15.31 16.58
N GLU A 79 7.66 15.89 15.60
CA GLU A 79 8.73 15.20 14.87
C GLU A 79 9.84 14.75 15.83
N PRO A 80 10.31 13.49 15.72
CA PRO A 80 11.42 13.00 16.52
C PRO A 80 12.77 13.52 16.03
N ALA A 81 13.72 13.69 16.97
CA ALA A 81 15.09 14.08 16.65
C ALA A 81 15.92 12.93 16.02
N SER A 82 15.50 11.68 16.20
CA SER A 82 16.19 10.49 15.73
C SER A 82 15.20 9.36 15.40
N ALA A 83 15.66 8.36 14.64
CA ALA A 83 14.85 7.18 14.36
C ALA A 83 14.61 6.41 15.66
N ASN A 84 13.36 6.04 15.93
CA ASN A 84 12.99 5.27 17.10
C ASN A 84 11.93 4.21 16.78
N THR A 85 11.68 3.33 17.75
CA THR A 85 10.73 2.23 17.65
C THR A 85 9.80 2.25 18.85
N MET A 86 8.50 2.04 18.62
CA MET A 86 7.48 2.11 19.67
C MET A 86 6.62 0.84 19.65
N LEU A 87 6.54 0.14 20.78
CA LEU A 87 5.73 -1.07 20.91
C LEU A 87 4.24 -0.71 21.01
N LEU A 88 3.43 -1.20 20.06
CA LEU A 88 1.98 -0.97 20.03
C LEU A 88 1.18 -2.14 20.60
N VAL A 89 1.55 -3.37 20.25
CA VAL A 89 0.80 -4.56 20.67
C VAL A 89 1.73 -5.59 21.28
N GLN A 90 1.30 -6.16 22.40
CA GLN A 90 1.89 -7.33 23.01
C GLN A 90 0.84 -8.43 23.15
N THR A 91 1.15 -9.61 22.65
CA THR A 91 0.34 -10.84 22.80
C THR A 91 1.20 -11.94 23.42
N PRO A 92 0.59 -13.07 23.84
CA PRO A 92 1.34 -14.26 24.18
C PRO A 92 2.16 -14.75 22.97
N ARG A 93 3.27 -15.44 23.24
CA ARG A 93 4.06 -16.10 22.19
C ARG A 93 3.20 -17.18 21.52
N GLY A 94 3.35 -17.33 20.20
CA GLY A 94 2.56 -18.30 19.44
C GLY A 94 1.10 -17.89 19.17
N SER A 95 0.71 -16.65 19.49
CA SER A 95 -0.61 -16.11 19.16
C SER A 95 -0.91 -16.22 17.66
N ALA A 96 -2.17 -16.52 17.34
CA ALA A 96 -2.71 -16.56 15.98
C ALA A 96 -3.26 -15.20 15.49
N ALA A 97 -3.11 -14.13 16.28
CA ALA A 97 -3.55 -12.79 15.88
C ALA A 97 -2.57 -12.15 14.90
N THR A 98 -3.12 -11.43 13.93
CA THR A 98 -2.35 -10.64 12.98
C THR A 98 -2.77 -9.18 13.05
N PHE A 99 -1.79 -8.28 12.86
CA PHE A 99 -2.02 -6.84 12.88
C PHE A 99 -1.45 -6.22 11.61
N THR A 100 -2.20 -5.31 11.01
CA THR A 100 -1.75 -4.53 9.86
C THR A 100 -1.91 -3.04 10.14
N LEU A 101 -1.04 -2.22 9.56
CA LEU A 101 -1.15 -0.77 9.69
C LEU A 101 -2.17 -0.24 8.67
N ALA A 102 -3.24 0.37 9.17
CA ALA A 102 -4.38 0.85 8.39
C ALA A 102 -4.19 2.27 7.84
N ASN A 103 -3.13 2.96 8.25
CA ASN A 103 -2.75 4.22 7.65
C ASN A 103 -2.44 4.02 6.16
N LYS A 104 -2.57 5.10 5.38
CA LYS A 104 -2.38 5.07 3.93
C LYS A 104 -1.03 4.42 3.57
N ASP A 105 -1.07 3.51 2.59
CA ASP A 105 0.07 2.73 2.11
C ASP A 105 0.79 1.89 3.19
N GLY A 106 0.12 1.59 4.31
CA GLY A 106 0.69 0.81 5.41
C GLY A 106 1.85 1.52 6.12
N LYS A 107 1.86 2.85 6.14
CA LYS A 107 2.91 3.68 6.74
C LYS A 107 2.35 4.93 7.43
N VAL A 108 3.16 5.52 8.30
CA VAL A 108 2.91 6.83 8.90
C VAL A 108 4.15 7.69 8.70
N ASP A 109 4.00 8.84 8.09
CA ASP A 109 5.07 9.83 7.95
C ASP A 109 4.92 10.86 9.10
N ILE A 110 5.95 10.99 9.94
CA ILE A 110 6.01 11.95 11.05
C ILE A 110 7.28 12.79 10.85
N GLY A 111 7.11 14.01 10.34
CA GLY A 111 8.24 14.84 9.92
C GLY A 111 9.09 14.15 8.85
N THR A 112 10.40 14.12 9.05
CA THR A 112 11.36 13.45 8.15
C THR A 112 11.44 11.94 8.33
N TYR A 113 10.65 11.34 9.23
CA TYR A 113 10.67 9.92 9.54
C TYR A 113 9.44 9.19 9.01
N ARG A 114 9.67 7.99 8.48
CA ARG A 114 8.62 7.06 8.03
C ARG A 114 8.59 5.85 8.94
N TYR A 115 7.39 5.52 9.39
CA TYR A 115 7.11 4.42 10.28
C TYR A 115 6.33 3.32 9.59
N ARG A 116 6.68 2.07 9.88
CA ARG A 116 5.93 0.87 9.47
C ARG A 116 5.77 -0.09 10.64
N LEU A 117 4.72 -0.90 10.58
CA LEU A 117 4.48 -1.93 11.59
C LEU A 117 5.35 -3.16 11.28
N ALA A 118 6.03 -3.68 12.30
CA ALA A 118 6.83 -4.90 12.21
C ALA A 118 6.52 -5.81 13.41
N ALA A 119 6.38 -7.11 13.15
CA ALA A 119 6.30 -8.14 14.18
C ALA A 119 7.69 -8.74 14.44
N ASN A 120 8.03 -8.98 15.70
CA ASN A 120 9.31 -9.62 16.06
C ASN A 120 9.24 -11.15 16.17
N GLY A 121 8.11 -11.76 15.79
CA GLY A 121 7.88 -13.21 15.90
C GLY A 121 7.54 -13.73 17.31
N ASN A 122 7.64 -12.90 18.34
CA ASN A 122 7.36 -13.26 19.74
C ASN A 122 6.07 -12.62 20.27
N GLY A 123 5.11 -12.34 19.39
CA GLY A 123 3.84 -11.71 19.78
C GLY A 123 3.93 -10.20 20.03
N GLN A 124 5.03 -9.55 19.64
CA GLN A 124 5.16 -8.10 19.76
C GLN A 124 5.13 -7.43 18.39
N TRP A 125 4.31 -6.39 18.29
CA TRP A 125 4.16 -5.56 17.10
C TRP A 125 4.58 -4.13 17.42
N SER A 126 5.64 -3.69 16.76
CA SER A 126 6.24 -2.38 16.97
C SER A 126 6.14 -1.52 15.74
N LEU A 127 5.94 -0.24 15.95
CA LEU A 127 6.04 0.79 14.93
C LEU A 127 7.50 1.23 14.82
N VAL A 128 8.17 0.82 13.74
CA VAL A 128 9.61 1.04 13.50
C VAL A 128 9.79 2.24 12.58
N GLY A 129 10.48 3.26 13.06
CA GLY A 129 10.80 4.47 12.32
C GLY A 129 12.18 4.42 11.68
N ALA A 130 12.29 4.95 10.47
CA ALA A 130 13.55 5.23 9.80
C ALA A 130 13.43 6.55 9.04
N LYS A 131 14.56 7.12 8.58
CA LYS A 131 14.51 8.30 7.70
C LYS A 131 13.63 7.99 6.48
N ALA A 132 12.69 8.88 6.19
CA ALA A 132 11.87 8.75 5.01
C ALA A 132 12.75 8.86 3.76
N PRO A 133 12.46 8.08 2.70
CA PRO A 133 13.08 8.30 1.40
C PRO A 133 12.88 9.75 0.96
N PRO A 134 13.85 10.35 0.24
CA PRO A 134 13.65 11.65 -0.39
C PRO A 134 12.36 11.64 -1.22
N ALA A 135 11.66 12.76 -1.23
CA ALA A 135 10.49 12.90 -2.08
C ALA A 135 10.88 12.63 -3.56
N PRO A 136 10.04 11.93 -4.34
CA PRO A 136 10.27 11.82 -5.77
C PRO A 136 10.44 13.21 -6.38
N LYS A 137 11.41 13.37 -7.29
CA LYS A 137 11.53 14.60 -8.07
C LYS A 137 10.21 14.81 -8.82
N PRO A 138 9.66 16.04 -8.88
CA PRO A 138 8.51 16.33 -9.74
C PRO A 138 8.80 15.83 -11.16
N ALA A 139 7.79 15.21 -11.79
CA ALA A 139 7.90 14.86 -13.19
C ALA A 139 8.17 16.14 -14.01
N PRO A 140 8.99 16.09 -15.07
CA PRO A 140 9.11 17.21 -15.99
C PRO A 140 7.70 17.63 -16.45
N GLN A 141 7.39 18.92 -16.36
CA GLN A 141 6.13 19.42 -16.93
C GLN A 141 6.10 19.08 -18.43
N PRO A 142 4.96 18.61 -18.97
CA PRO A 142 4.81 18.47 -20.41
C PRO A 142 5.21 19.80 -21.08
N GLY A 143 6.16 19.73 -22.02
CA GLY A 143 6.53 20.90 -22.80
C GLY A 143 5.34 21.46 -23.60
N PRO A 144 5.40 22.71 -24.07
CA PRO A 144 4.36 23.27 -24.92
C PRO A 144 4.11 22.35 -26.13
N GLN A 145 2.86 21.97 -26.39
CA GLN A 145 2.50 21.18 -27.56
C GLN A 145 2.90 21.96 -28.83
N PRO A 146 3.50 21.30 -29.84
CA PRO A 146 3.72 21.92 -31.14
C PRO A 146 2.39 22.45 -31.67
N GLY A 147 2.39 23.71 -32.12
CA GLY A 147 1.22 24.29 -32.79
C GLY A 147 0.85 23.51 -34.06
N PRO A 148 -0.36 23.69 -34.59
CA PRO A 148 -0.79 23.03 -35.82
C PRO A 148 0.22 23.29 -36.96
N GLN A 149 0.66 22.21 -37.64
CA GLN A 149 1.54 22.33 -38.80
C GLN A 149 0.79 23.03 -39.96
N PRO A 150 1.47 23.92 -40.71
CA PRO A 150 0.91 24.48 -41.94
C PRO A 150 0.57 23.36 -42.95
N PRO A 151 -0.48 23.52 -43.78
CA PRO A 151 -0.78 22.59 -44.86
C PRO A 151 0.43 22.41 -45.78
N GLN A 152 0.74 21.18 -46.17
CA GLN A 152 1.76 20.93 -47.19
C GLN A 152 1.27 21.44 -48.56
N PRO A 153 2.15 22.05 -49.38
CA PRO A 153 1.83 22.42 -50.75
C PRO A 153 1.42 21.18 -51.59
N PRO A 154 0.54 21.33 -52.59
CA PRO A 154 0.21 20.24 -53.50
C PRO A 154 1.45 19.68 -54.21
N GLN A 155 1.55 18.35 -54.29
CA GLN A 155 2.60 17.71 -55.09
C GLN A 155 2.36 17.94 -56.59
N PRO A 156 3.42 18.17 -57.40
CA PRO A 156 3.30 18.27 -58.85
C PRO A 156 2.76 16.96 -59.48
N PRO A 157 2.04 17.02 -60.62
CA PRO A 157 1.57 15.84 -61.32
C PRO A 157 2.73 14.92 -61.72
N GLN A 158 2.59 13.61 -61.48
CA GLN A 158 3.55 12.63 -61.98
C GLN A 158 3.39 12.43 -63.50
N PRO A 159 4.50 12.31 -64.26
CA PRO A 159 4.45 12.03 -65.69
C PRO A 159 3.86 10.63 -65.99
N PRO A 160 3.20 10.43 -67.14
CA PRO A 160 2.55 9.16 -67.48
C PRO A 160 3.54 7.99 -67.55
N GLN A 161 3.24 6.89 -66.85
CA GLN A 161 3.98 5.62 -67.01
C GLN A 161 3.56 4.92 -68.31
N ARG A 162 4.52 4.41 -69.08
CA ARG A 162 4.22 3.59 -70.28
C ARG A 162 3.75 2.19 -69.86
N GLN A 163 2.63 1.71 -70.41
CA GLN A 163 2.13 0.34 -70.20
C GLN A 163 2.99 -0.69 -70.93
N PRO A 164 3.27 -1.88 -70.35
CA PRO A 164 3.91 -2.99 -71.07
C PRO A 164 2.95 -3.69 -72.06
N GLU A 165 3.45 -4.07 -73.24
CA GLU A 165 2.72 -4.89 -74.24
C GLU A 165 2.52 -6.36 -73.77
N ALA A 166 1.40 -6.97 -74.19
CA ALA A 166 0.97 -8.30 -73.76
C ALA A 166 1.75 -9.46 -74.44
N PRO A 167 2.00 -10.61 -73.76
CA PRO A 167 2.69 -11.76 -74.35
C PRO A 167 1.79 -12.63 -75.27
N ALA A 168 2.38 -13.25 -76.29
CA ALA A 168 1.71 -14.15 -77.25
C ALA A 168 1.37 -15.56 -76.66
N PRO A 169 0.34 -16.27 -77.17
CA PRO A 169 -0.16 -17.54 -76.62
C PRO A 169 0.70 -18.79 -76.95
N GLN A 170 0.75 -19.76 -76.03
CA GLN A 170 1.43 -21.07 -76.16
C GLN A 170 0.47 -22.22 -76.59
N PRO A 171 0.94 -23.26 -77.31
CA PRO A 171 0.13 -24.42 -77.71
C PRO A 171 0.05 -25.55 -76.65
N PRO A 172 -1.01 -26.40 -76.66
CA PRO A 172 -1.27 -27.41 -75.61
C PRO A 172 -0.55 -28.76 -75.81
N ALA A 173 -0.20 -29.43 -74.69
CA ALA A 173 0.44 -30.74 -74.63
C ALA A 173 -0.58 -31.90 -74.42
N GLY A 174 -0.36 -33.03 -75.10
CA GLY A 174 -1.17 -34.25 -75.05
C GLY A 174 -0.96 -35.09 -73.78
N ARG A 175 -1.95 -35.94 -73.48
CA ARG A 175 -2.04 -36.78 -72.27
C ARG A 175 -2.06 -38.26 -72.67
N GLU A 176 -1.04 -39.02 -72.30
CA GLU A 176 -1.09 -40.49 -72.37
C GLU A 176 -1.51 -41.08 -71.02
N LEU A 177 -2.36 -42.11 -71.08
CA LEU A 177 -2.83 -42.94 -69.98
C LEU A 177 -2.24 -44.34 -70.19
N SER A 178 -1.73 -44.99 -69.14
CA SER A 178 -1.56 -46.44 -69.18
C SER A 178 -1.96 -47.09 -67.85
N ALA A 179 -2.61 -48.24 -68.00
CA ALA A 179 -3.42 -48.96 -67.03
C ALA A 179 -2.62 -50.04 -66.28
N ALA A 180 -3.22 -50.55 -65.21
CA ALA A 180 -2.90 -51.86 -64.64
C ALA A 180 -4.20 -52.62 -64.36
N ALA A 181 -4.38 -53.76 -65.03
CA ALA A 181 -4.78 -55.06 -64.48
C ALA A 181 -4.52 -56.12 -65.56
#